data_AF-A0A7W0G2V3-F1
#
_entry.id   AF-A0A7W0G2V3-F1
#
_cell.length_a   1.000
_cell.length_b   1.000
_cell.length_c   1.000
_cell.angle_alpha   90.00
_cell.angle_beta   90.00
_cell.angle_gamma   90.00
#
_symmetry.space_group_name_H-M   'P 1'
#
loop_
_entity.id
_entity.type
_entity.pdbx_description
1 polymer ?
#
loop_
_entity_poly.entity_id
_entity_poly.type
_entity_poly.pdbx_seq_one_letter_code
_entity_poly.pdbx_strand_id
1 'polypeptide(L)'
;MNANTRKKVGDKTFYLRDGVWLDSEFKPEAKLPETALTFGGDEYFALVSREPELARFFALGERVVVIYKGRIYRVNAATTK
;
A
#
# COMPACT_ATOMS: atom_id res chain seq x y z
N MET A 1 -9.71 -23.31 2.60
CA MET A 1 -8.51 -23.00 3.40
C MET A 1 -8.38 -21.50 3.47
N ASN A 2 -8.63 -20.88 4.62
CA ASN A 2 -8.57 -19.43 4.76
C ASN A 2 -7.11 -19.07 5.02
N ALA A 3 -6.37 -18.79 3.95
CA ALA A 3 -4.96 -18.42 4.08
C ALA A 3 -4.88 -17.00 4.69
N ASN A 4 -4.46 -16.90 5.96
CA ASN A 4 -3.99 -15.65 6.55
C ASN A 4 -2.64 -15.29 5.93
N THR A 5 -2.67 -14.79 4.69
CA THR A 5 -1.44 -14.44 3.97
C THR A 5 -0.83 -13.20 4.61
N ARG A 6 0.40 -13.35 5.12
CA ARG A 6 1.22 -12.26 5.66
C ARG A 6 2.55 -12.20 4.92
N LYS A 7 3.08 -11.00 4.72
CA LYS A 7 4.42 -10.79 4.14
C LYS A 7 5.17 -9.73 4.92
N LYS A 8 6.48 -9.91 5.07
CA LYS A 8 7.39 -8.89 5.60
C LYS A 8 8.16 -8.27 4.45
N VAL A 9 8.16 -6.94 4.36
CA VAL A 9 8.90 -6.18 3.35
C VAL A 9 9.65 -5.07 4.08
N GLY A 10 10.97 -5.16 4.11
CA GLY A 10 11.78 -4.26 4.94
C GLY A 10 11.46 -4.42 6.42
N ASP A 11 11.17 -3.31 7.08
CA ASP A 11 10.75 -3.22 8.48
C ASP A 11 9.23 -3.43 8.67
N LYS A 12 8.44 -3.45 7.59
CA LYS A 12 6.99 -3.55 7.64
C LYS A 12 6.45 -4.96 7.52
N THR A 13 5.33 -5.19 8.18
CA THR A 13 4.54 -6.42 8.07
C THR A 13 3.20 -6.09 7.41
N PHE A 14 2.79 -6.88 6.43
CA PHE A 14 1.53 -6.71 5.70
C PHE A 14 0.65 -7.94 5.83
N TYR A 15 -0.66 -7.71 5.89
CA TYR A 15 -1.69 -8.75 5.85
C TYR A 15 -2.56 -8.57 4.62
N LEU A 16 -2.78 -9.66 3.87
CA LEU A 16 -3.74 -9.66 2.77
C LEU A 16 -5.14 -9.87 3.33
N ARG A 17 -6.04 -8.90 3.14
CA ARG A 17 -7.45 -8.96 3.51
C ARG A 17 -8.30 -8.49 2.35
N ASP A 18 -9.24 -9.30 1.91
CA ASP A 18 -10.17 -8.97 0.82
C ASP A 18 -9.47 -8.46 -0.46
N GLY A 19 -8.31 -9.04 -0.78
CA GLY A 19 -7.50 -8.65 -1.95
C GLY A 19 -6.70 -7.35 -1.78
N VAL A 20 -6.62 -6.78 -0.57
CA VAL A 20 -5.84 -5.59 -0.23
C VAL A 20 -4.72 -5.96 0.73
N TRP A 21 -3.48 -5.54 0.45
CA TRP A 21 -2.38 -5.63 1.39
C TRP A 21 -2.42 -4.44 2.36
N LEU A 22 -2.61 -4.73 3.65
CA LEU A 22 -2.67 -3.72 4.70
C LEU A 22 -1.42 -3.81 5.56
N ASP A 23 -0.72 -2.69 5.75
CA ASP A 23 0.29 -2.56 6.79
C ASP A 23 -0.30 -2.91 8.16
N SER A 24 0.43 -3.71 8.95
CA SER A 24 0.07 -4.10 10.30
C SER A 24 -0.19 -2.93 11.25
N GLU A 25 0.42 -1.77 10.98
CA GLU A 25 0.24 -0.54 11.77
C GLU A 25 -0.97 0.29 11.33
N PHE A 26 -1.55 -0.02 10.17
CA PHE A 26 -2.70 0.70 9.63
C PHE A 26 -3.95 0.49 10.50
N LYS A 27 -4.59 1.61 10.85
CA LYS A 27 -5.88 1.65 11.54
C LYS A 27 -6.83 2.54 10.74
N PRO A 28 -8.05 2.08 10.41
CA PRO A 28 -9.02 2.90 9.67
C PRO A 28 -9.36 4.23 10.35
N GLU A 29 -9.25 4.30 11.68
CA GLU A 29 -9.55 5.48 12.49
C GLU A 29 -8.34 6.41 12.64
N ALA A 30 -7.20 6.09 12.03
CA ALA A 30 -6.00 6.92 12.09
C ALA A 30 -6.26 8.28 11.43
N LYS A 31 -6.02 9.36 12.17
CA LYS A 31 -6.13 10.74 11.67
C LYS A 31 -4.83 11.21 11.00
N LEU A 32 -4.26 10.39 10.14
CA LEU A 32 -3.09 10.74 9.35
C LEU A 32 -3.52 11.30 7.99
N PRO A 33 -2.75 12.22 7.39
CA PRO A 33 -3.01 12.61 6.02
C PRO A 33 -2.92 11.38 5.10
N GLU A 34 -3.77 11.34 4.08
CA GLU A 34 -3.83 10.24 3.13
C GLU A 34 -3.47 10.72 1.71
N THR A 35 -2.73 9.89 0.97
CA THR A 35 -2.49 10.04 -0.46
C THR A 35 -3.01 8.77 -1.16
N ALA A 36 -4.07 8.94 -1.95
CA ALA A 36 -4.60 7.88 -2.80
C ALA A 36 -3.95 7.93 -4.18
N LEU A 37 -3.59 6.77 -4.73
CA LEU A 37 -2.91 6.63 -6.01
C LEU A 37 -3.56 5.51 -6.81
N THR A 38 -3.52 5.64 -8.13
CA THR A 38 -3.88 4.58 -9.06
C THR A 38 -2.64 3.77 -9.42
N PHE A 39 -2.70 2.45 -9.30
CA PHE A 39 -1.62 1.56 -9.68
C PHE A 39 -1.25 1.76 -11.15
N GLY A 40 0.04 1.98 -11.42
CA GLY A 40 0.53 2.25 -12.77
C GLY A 40 0.17 3.63 -13.35
N GLY A 41 -0.38 4.55 -12.54
CA GLY A 41 -0.60 5.94 -12.96
C GLY A 41 0.66 6.81 -12.85
N ASP A 42 0.62 7.99 -13.47
CA ASP A 42 1.76 8.93 -13.48
C ASP A 42 2.19 9.35 -12.07
N GLU A 43 1.24 9.65 -11.18
CA GLU A 43 1.52 10.01 -9.78
C GLU A 43 2.12 8.84 -9.00
N TYR A 44 1.72 7.61 -9.31
CA TYR A 44 2.31 6.40 -8.73
C TYR A 44 3.79 6.30 -9.13
N PHE A 45 4.10 6.41 -10.42
CA PHE A 45 5.48 6.34 -10.92
C PHE A 45 6.35 7.49 -10.42
N ALA A 46 5.80 8.71 -10.39
CA ALA A 46 6.49 9.87 -9.85
C ALA A 46 6.84 9.68 -8.36
N LEU A 47 5.94 9.07 -7.57
CA LEU A 47 6.17 8.81 -6.16
C LEU A 47 7.22 7.71 -5.94
N VAL A 48 7.08 6.55 -6.58
CA VAL A 48 8.02 5.43 -6.35
C VAL A 48 9.43 5.71 -6.86
N SER A 49 9.57 6.62 -7.84
CA SER A 49 10.88 7.10 -8.30
C SER A 49 11.58 7.98 -7.25
N ARG A 50 10.81 8.69 -6.42
CA ARG A 50 11.34 9.56 -5.36
C ARG A 50 11.52 8.83 -4.03
N GLU A 51 10.69 7.82 -3.77
CA GLU A 51 10.67 7.05 -2.53
C GLU A 51 10.75 5.54 -2.82
N PRO A 52 11.97 4.98 -3.01
CA PRO A 52 12.17 3.58 -3.38
C PRO A 52 11.60 2.56 -2.37
N GLU A 53 11.47 2.94 -1.09
CA GLU A 53 10.83 2.10 -0.07
C GLU A 53 9.34 1.88 -0.37
N LEU A 54 8.63 2.93 -0.78
CA LEU A 54 7.24 2.81 -1.21
C LEU A 54 7.12 1.89 -2.44
N ALA A 55 8.08 1.93 -3.36
CA ALA A 55 8.12 1.01 -4.49
C ALA A 55 8.13 -0.46 -4.04
N ARG A 56 8.94 -0.78 -3.02
CA ARG A 56 9.03 -2.14 -2.45
C ARG A 56 7.72 -2.58 -1.82
N PHE A 57 7.03 -1.69 -1.10
CA PHE A 57 5.74 -2.01 -0.49
C PHE A 57 4.66 -2.19 -1.55
N PHE A 58 4.62 -1.34 -2.57
CA PHE A 58 3.63 -1.42 -3.64
C PHE A 58 3.84 -2.61 -4.59
N ALA A 59 5.04 -3.20 -4.62
CA ALA A 59 5.29 -4.45 -5.35
C ALA A 59 4.52 -5.67 -4.80
N LEU A 60 3.86 -5.55 -3.65
CA LEU A 60 3.01 -6.61 -3.08
C LEU A 60 1.75 -6.88 -3.92
N GLY A 61 1.24 -5.88 -4.66
CA GLY A 61 0.09 -6.01 -5.54
C GLY A 61 -0.53 -4.67 -5.91
N GLU A 62 -1.62 -4.71 -6.68
CA GLU A 62 -2.28 -3.51 -7.19
C GLU A 62 -3.11 -2.76 -6.13
N ARG A 63 -3.37 -3.40 -4.97
CA ARG A 63 -4.09 -2.81 -3.84
C ARG A 63 -3.25 -2.90 -2.57
N VAL A 64 -2.73 -1.77 -2.11
CA VAL A 64 -1.84 -1.68 -0.94
C VAL A 64 -2.17 -0.45 -0.11
N VAL A 65 -2.24 -0.62 1.21
CA VAL A 65 -2.32 0.48 2.19
C VAL A 65 -1.10 0.39 3.10
N VAL A 66 -0.33 1.48 3.16
CA VAL A 66 0.88 1.55 4.00
C VAL A 66 0.97 2.89 4.73
N ILE A 67 1.38 2.87 5.99
CA ILE A 67 1.75 4.10 6.71
C ILE A 67 3.25 4.31 6.49
N TYR A 68 3.65 5.41 5.87
CA TYR A 68 5.05 5.71 5.65
C TYR A 68 5.32 7.18 5.94
N LYS A 69 6.35 7.46 6.76
CA LYS A 69 6.71 8.82 7.19
C LYS A 69 5.53 9.66 7.71
N GLY A 70 4.63 9.04 8.50
CA GLY A 70 3.47 9.73 9.09
C GLY A 70 2.30 10.01 8.13
N ARG A 71 2.27 9.38 6.96
CA ARG A 71 1.22 9.52 5.95
C ARG A 71 0.69 8.14 5.53
N ILE A 72 -0.62 8.03 5.31
CA ILE A 72 -1.24 6.85 4.72
C ILE A 72 -1.09 6.96 3.20
N TYR A 73 -0.53 5.94 2.56
CA TYR A 73 -0.53 5.79 1.11
C TYR A 73 -1.46 4.64 0.74
N ARG A 74 -2.44 4.91 -0.11
CA ARG A 74 -3.42 3.93 -0.59
C ARG A 74 -3.30 3.81 -2.10
N VAL A 75 -2.78 2.68 -2.56
CA VAL A 75 -2.76 2.33 -3.98
C VAL A 75 -3.97 1.45 -4.26
N ASN A 76 -4.75 1.80 -5.29
CA ASN A 76 -5.85 0.99 -5.80
C ASN A 76 -5.56 0.58 -7.24
N ALA A 77 -6.06 -0.60 -7.64
CA ALA A 77 -6.02 -1.04 -9.03
C ALA A 77 -6.70 -0.01 -9.94
N ALA A 78 -6.20 0.14 -11.16
CA ALA A 78 -6.86 0.96 -12.16
C ALA A 78 -8.26 0.39 -12.41
N THR A 79 -9.30 1.19 -12.20
CA THR A 79 -10.65 0.82 -12.59
C THR A 79 -10.72 0.88 -14.10
N THR A 80 -10.55 -0.25 -14.79
CA THR A 80 -10.99 -0.31 -16.19
C THR A 80 -12.51 -0.21 -16.18
N LYS A 81 -13.05 0.79 -16.86
CA LYS A 81 -14.48 0.94 -17.08
C LYS A 81 -14.94 -0.05 -18.15
#